data_AF-A0AAV1JUT5-F1
#
_entry.id   AF-A0AAV1JUT5-F1
#
_cell.length_a   1.000
_cell.length_b   1.000
_cell.length_c   1.000
_cell.angle_alpha   90.00
_cell.angle_beta   90.00
_cell.angle_gamma   90.00
#
_symmetry.space_group_name_H-M   'P 1'
#
loop_
_entity.id
_entity.type
_entity.pdbx_description
1 polymer ?
#
loop_
_entity_poly.entity_id
_entity_poly.type
_entity_poly.pdbx_seq_one_letter_code
_entity_poly.pdbx_strand_id
1 'polypeptide(L)'
;MSVIEFLKDLPSYDEHNFTLFNTDHGIRNCSKRPSIYLPTKDIDIPSEQIIVTEKTNILLRYLHQQWEKKNNSTSPKKRDLSSIEQNGDERNSRKRPRLNSPLN
;
A
#
# COMPACT_ATOMS: atom_id res chain seq x y z
N MET A 1 -25.09 -13.88 26.79
CA MET A 1 -23.89 -13.09 26.45
C MET A 1 -24.20 -11.63 26.72
N SER A 2 -23.53 -11.05 27.71
CA SER A 2 -23.65 -9.63 28.02
C SER A 2 -22.71 -8.80 27.13
N VAL A 3 -23.02 -7.53 26.90
CA VAL A 3 -22.12 -6.59 26.21
C VAL A 3 -20.75 -6.51 26.89
N ILE A 4 -20.70 -6.62 28.22
CA ILE A 4 -19.43 -6.62 28.98
C ILE A 4 -18.54 -7.82 28.61
N GLU A 5 -19.16 -8.96 28.36
CA GLU A 5 -18.49 -10.21 28.03
C GLU A 5 -18.00 -10.22 26.58
N PHE A 6 -18.59 -9.38 25.73
CA PHE A 6 -18.12 -9.13 24.37
C PHE A 6 -16.94 -8.15 24.33
N LEU A 7 -16.83 -7.25 25.32
CA LEU A 7 -15.78 -6.22 25.39
C LEU A 7 -14.56 -6.62 26.23
N LYS A 8 -14.54 -7.83 26.80
CA LYS A 8 -13.34 -8.38 27.45
C LYS A 8 -12.27 -8.73 26.39
N ASP A 9 -11.01 -8.77 26.81
CA ASP A 9 -9.88 -9.26 26.01
C ASP A 9 -9.66 -8.50 24.68
N LEU A 10 -9.83 -7.17 24.71
CA LEU A 10 -9.44 -6.32 23.58
C LEU A 10 -7.93 -6.42 23.31
N PRO A 11 -7.48 -6.30 22.05
CA PRO A 11 -6.07 -6.41 21.71
C PRO A 11 -5.21 -5.38 22.47
N SER A 12 -4.16 -5.88 23.11
CA SER A 12 -3.09 -5.08 23.71
C SER A 12 -1.76 -5.48 23.08
N TYR A 13 -1.06 -4.53 22.46
CA TYR A 13 0.28 -4.78 21.91
C TYR A 13 1.33 -4.86 23.02
N ASP A 14 1.17 -4.01 24.04
CA ASP A 14 1.99 -3.99 25.26
C ASP A 14 1.08 -3.51 26.41
N GLU A 15 0.96 -4.34 27.43
CA GLU A 15 0.15 -4.10 28.63
C GLU A 15 0.60 -2.84 29.39
N HIS A 16 1.87 -2.43 29.26
CA HIS A 16 2.42 -1.27 29.95
C HIS A 16 2.09 0.07 29.28
N ASN A 17 1.61 0.09 28.03
CA ASN A 17 1.42 1.33 27.25
C ASN A 17 0.55 2.39 27.95
N PHE A 18 -0.44 1.97 28.74
CA PHE A 18 -1.43 2.87 29.36
C PHE A 18 -1.55 2.72 30.88
N THR A 19 -0.76 1.86 31.52
CA THR A 19 -0.87 1.60 32.98
C THR A 19 -0.48 2.79 33.85
N LEU A 20 0.41 3.65 33.35
CA LEU A 20 0.87 4.86 34.05
C LEU A 20 0.14 6.13 33.59
N PHE A 21 -0.84 6.02 32.70
CA PHE A 21 -1.60 7.18 32.22
C PHE A 21 -2.49 7.72 33.35
N ASN A 22 -2.25 8.97 33.77
CA ASN A 22 -3.02 9.64 34.83
C ASN A 22 -3.59 10.96 34.32
N THR A 23 -4.91 11.15 34.51
CA THR A 23 -5.64 12.38 34.17
C THR A 23 -5.71 13.40 35.32
N ASP A 24 -5.43 12.99 36.57
CA ASP A 24 -5.49 13.83 37.78
C ASP A 24 -4.44 14.94 37.80
N HIS A 25 -3.35 14.79 37.04
CA HIS A 25 -2.36 15.86 36.86
C HIS A 25 -2.77 16.97 35.90
N GLY A 26 -4.04 16.95 35.47
CA GLY A 26 -4.70 18.05 34.77
C GLY A 26 -4.27 18.15 33.32
N ILE A 27 -5.12 18.84 32.55
CA ILE A 27 -5.00 19.20 31.14
C ILE A 27 -3.86 20.23 30.96
N ARG A 28 -2.66 19.94 31.48
CA ARG A 28 -1.46 20.80 31.44
C ARG A 28 -0.29 20.14 30.71
N ASN A 29 -0.49 18.97 30.12
CA ASN A 29 0.46 18.31 29.22
C ASN A 29 0.12 18.50 27.73
N CYS A 30 -1.01 19.14 27.40
CA CYS A 30 -1.41 19.47 26.02
C CYS A 30 -0.81 20.80 25.48
N SER A 31 -0.03 21.56 26.27
CA SER A 31 0.43 22.89 25.83
C SER A 31 1.71 22.89 25.01
N LYS A 32 2.45 21.77 24.94
CA LYS A 32 3.65 21.70 24.11
C LYS A 32 3.29 20.99 22.82
N ARG A 33 3.10 21.77 21.76
CA ARG A 33 3.11 21.26 20.39
C ARG A 33 4.31 20.29 20.27
N PRO A 34 4.13 19.08 19.72
CA PRO A 34 5.25 18.18 19.46
C PRO A 34 6.36 18.94 18.75
N SER A 35 7.61 18.68 19.13
CA SER A 35 8.76 19.30 18.48
C SER A 35 8.70 19.04 16.98
N ILE A 36 8.89 20.09 16.19
CA ILE A 36 8.91 19.99 14.73
C ILE A 36 10.24 19.38 14.31
N TYR A 37 10.20 18.40 13.41
CA TYR A 37 11.41 17.89 12.77
C TYR A 37 11.98 18.96 11.82
N LEU A 38 13.19 19.43 12.10
CA LEU A 38 13.95 20.32 11.23
C LEU A 38 15.06 19.50 10.56
N PRO A 39 14.94 19.16 9.26
CA PRO A 39 16.00 18.48 8.52
C PRO A 39 17.26 19.35 8.51
N THR A 40 18.39 18.83 9.00
CA THR A 40 19.67 19.57 9.10
C THR A 40 20.70 19.18 8.06
N LYS A 41 20.48 18.07 7.36
CA LYS A 41 21.28 17.64 6.22
C LYS A 41 20.46 17.90 4.98
N ASP A 42 21.08 18.49 3.96
CA ASP A 42 20.52 18.46 2.62
C ASP A 42 20.20 16.99 2.33
N ILE A 43 18.96 16.72 1.96
CA ILE A 43 18.47 15.37 1.70
C ILE A 43 19.04 14.95 0.33
N ASP A 44 20.37 14.84 0.27
CA ASP A 44 21.14 14.32 -0.86
C ASP A 44 21.18 12.79 -0.82
N ILE A 45 20.36 12.17 0.03
CA ILE A 45 20.07 10.74 -0.04
C ILE A 45 19.02 10.60 -1.16
N PRO A 46 19.42 10.24 -2.39
CA PRO A 46 18.44 10.01 -3.44
C PRO A 46 17.49 8.93 -2.94
N SER A 47 16.18 9.18 -3.05
CA SER A 47 15.20 8.11 -2.87
C SER A 47 15.54 7.00 -3.85
N GLU A 48 15.61 5.76 -3.38
CA GLU A 48 15.95 4.59 -4.21
C GLU A 48 15.02 4.47 -5.43
N GLN A 49 13.77 4.90 -5.27
CA GLN A 49 12.74 4.87 -6.30
C GLN A 49 12.07 6.23 -6.46
N ILE A 50 11.66 6.54 -7.69
CA ILE A 50 10.99 7.78 -8.06
C ILE A 50 9.59 7.44 -8.59
N ILE A 51 8.58 8.16 -8.11
CA ILE A 51 7.21 8.04 -8.63
C ILE A 51 7.15 8.81 -9.96
N VAL A 52 6.91 8.08 -11.05
CA VAL A 52 6.79 8.64 -12.40
C VAL A 52 5.36 8.49 -12.90
N THR A 53 4.83 9.53 -13.54
CA THR A 53 3.55 9.47 -14.26
C THR A 53 3.78 9.10 -15.72
N GLU A 54 2.95 8.20 -16.25
CA GLU A 54 2.95 7.92 -17.69
C GLU A 54 2.65 9.19 -18.49
N LYS A 55 3.50 9.50 -19.49
CA LYS A 55 3.35 10.68 -20.35
C LYS A 55 2.30 10.48 -21.46
N THR A 56 1.86 9.26 -21.67
CA THR A 56 0.98 8.91 -22.79
C THR A 56 -0.44 9.41 -22.53
N ASN A 57 -1.06 9.99 -23.55
CA ASN A 57 -2.45 10.36 -23.47
C ASN A 57 -3.32 9.10 -23.30
N ILE A 58 -4.29 9.16 -22.39
CA ILE A 58 -5.12 8.00 -22.03
C ILE A 58 -5.91 7.43 -23.22
N LEU A 59 -6.35 8.28 -24.16
CA LEU A 59 -7.08 7.85 -25.35
C LEU A 59 -6.14 7.11 -26.31
N LEU A 60 -4.94 7.66 -26.55
CA LEU A 60 -3.94 7.02 -27.42
C LEU A 60 -3.50 5.67 -26.86
N ARG A 61 -3.24 5.59 -25.54
CA ARG A 61 -2.92 4.33 -24.86
C ARG A 61 -4.02 3.29 -25.06
N TYR A 62 -5.28 3.69 -24.93
CA TYR A 62 -6.43 2.81 -25.16
C TYR A 62 -6.51 2.32 -26.63
N LEU A 63 -6.37 3.22 -27.59
CA LEU A 63 -6.44 2.88 -29.02
C LEU A 63 -5.31 1.92 -29.43
N HIS A 64 -4.08 2.18 -28.97
CA HIS A 64 -2.93 1.30 -29.21
C HIS A 64 -3.17 -0.10 -28.65
N GLN A 65 -3.65 -0.19 -27.40
CA GLN A 65 -3.94 -1.47 -26.76
C GLN A 65 -5.02 -2.27 -27.52
N GLN A 66 -6.08 -1.60 -28.00
CA GLN A 66 -7.13 -2.25 -28.80
C GLN A 66 -6.59 -2.75 -30.14
N TRP A 67 -5.74 -1.96 -30.79
CA TRP A 67 -5.13 -2.33 -32.06
C TRP A 67 -4.16 -3.52 -31.91
N GLU A 68 -3.30 -3.52 -30.90
CA GLU A 68 -2.38 -4.64 -30.61
C GLU A 68 -3.15 -5.93 -30.30
N LYS A 69 -4.19 -5.87 -29.47
CA LYS A 69 -5.06 -7.02 -29.19
C LYS A 69 -5.68 -7.58 -30.46
N LYS A 70 -6.22 -6.70 -31.32
CA LYS A 70 -6.81 -7.12 -32.60
C LYS A 70 -5.76 -7.80 -33.48
N ASN A 71 -4.59 -7.20 -33.65
CA ASN A 71 -3.55 -7.74 -34.54
C ASN A 71 -2.91 -9.03 -34.04
N ASN A 72 -2.79 -9.19 -32.71
CA ASN A 72 -2.37 -10.45 -32.08
C ASN A 72 -3.46 -11.53 -32.19
N SER A 73 -4.73 -11.15 -32.29
CA SER A 73 -5.84 -12.08 -32.53
C SER A 73 -6.02 -12.49 -34.00
N THR A 74 -5.65 -11.62 -34.97
CA THR A 74 -5.87 -11.87 -36.41
C THR A 74 -4.66 -12.38 -37.17
N SER A 75 -3.47 -12.42 -36.56
CA SER A 75 -2.27 -13.00 -37.19
C SER A 75 -1.80 -14.26 -36.43
N PRO A 76 -1.82 -15.45 -37.06
CA PRO A 76 -1.24 -16.66 -36.48
C PRO A 76 0.29 -16.69 -36.68
N LYS A 77 0.98 -15.54 -36.60
CA LYS A 77 2.44 -15.46 -36.88
C LYS A 77 3.32 -15.34 -35.64
N LYS A 78 2.77 -15.34 -34.43
CA LYS A 78 3.56 -15.37 -33.18
C LYS A 78 3.02 -16.30 -32.09
N ARG A 79 2.10 -17.22 -32.41
CA ARG A 79 1.55 -18.18 -31.44
C ARG A 79 2.42 -19.44 -31.26
N ASP A 80 3.74 -19.33 -31.31
CA ASP A 80 4.59 -20.51 -31.07
C ASP A 80 5.68 -20.36 -30.01
N LEU A 81 5.80 -19.22 -29.31
CA LEU A 81 6.82 -19.11 -28.23
C LEU A 81 6.36 -18.35 -26.96
N SER A 82 5.07 -18.25 -26.66
CA SER A 82 4.61 -17.77 -25.33
C SER A 82 3.27 -18.35 -24.88
N SER A 83 2.97 -19.59 -25.28
CA SER A 83 1.82 -20.37 -24.77
C SER A 83 2.00 -20.85 -23.32
N ILE A 84 2.85 -20.20 -22.52
CA ILE A 84 3.04 -20.49 -21.10
C ILE A 84 2.87 -19.16 -20.35
N GLU A 85 1.84 -19.14 -19.50
CA GLU A 85 1.47 -18.06 -18.56
C GLU A 85 0.75 -16.83 -19.14
N GLN A 86 -0.55 -17.00 -19.38
CA GLN A 86 -1.60 -16.17 -18.74
C GLN A 86 -2.99 -16.58 -19.27
N ASN A 87 -3.42 -17.79 -18.87
CA ASN A 87 -4.84 -18.02 -18.66
C ASN A 87 -5.15 -17.50 -17.26
N GLY A 88 -5.94 -16.43 -17.18
CA GLY A 88 -6.25 -15.75 -15.93
C GLY A 88 -7.36 -14.74 -16.11
N ASP A 89 -8.48 -15.19 -16.69
CA ASP A 89 -9.77 -14.55 -16.42
C ASP A 89 -10.05 -14.67 -14.92
N GLU A 90 -9.61 -13.69 -14.13
CA GLU A 90 -10.25 -13.42 -12.85
C GLU A 90 -10.50 -11.93 -12.64
N ARG A 91 -11.80 -11.66 -12.65
CA ARG A 91 -12.48 -10.52 -12.05
C ARG A 91 -11.84 -10.13 -10.73
N ASN A 92 -11.74 -8.82 -10.49
CA ASN A 92 -11.79 -8.22 -9.15
C ASN A 92 -10.81 -8.79 -8.11
N SER A 93 -9.62 -8.19 -8.00
CA SER A 93 -8.94 -8.06 -6.70
C SER A 93 -7.87 -6.98 -6.74
N ARG A 94 -8.24 -5.78 -6.29
CA ARG A 94 -7.29 -4.83 -5.71
C ARG A 94 -6.71 -5.48 -4.44
N LYS A 95 -5.68 -6.31 -4.57
CA LYS A 95 -4.90 -6.78 -3.42
C LYS A 95 -3.43 -6.48 -3.71
N ARG A 96 -2.92 -5.45 -3.04
CA ARG A 96 -1.47 -5.19 -2.93
C ARG A 96 -0.82 -6.44 -2.31
N PRO A 97 0.35 -6.89 -2.81
CA PRO A 97 1.13 -7.90 -2.11
C PRO A 97 1.46 -7.39 -0.71
N ARG A 98 1.07 -8.12 0.32
CA ARG A 98 1.60 -7.89 1.67
C ARG A 98 3.00 -8.48 1.70
N LEU A 99 4.00 -7.61 1.82
CA LEU A 99 5.37 -8.01 2.13
C LEU A 99 5.36 -8.44 3.60
N ASN A 100 5.06 -9.71 3.86
CA ASN A 100 5.31 -10.31 5.16
C ASN A 100 6.82 -10.52 5.26
N SER A 101 7.51 -9.56 5.87
CA SER A 101 8.85 -9.80 6.42
C SER A 101 8.68 -10.67 7.66
N PRO A 102 9.30 -11.86 7.75
CA PRO A 102 9.48 -12.50 9.03
C PRO A 102 10.56 -11.72 9.79
N LEU A 103 10.18 -11.15 10.94
CA LEU A 103 11.10 -10.84 12.02
C LEU A 103 11.60 -12.16 12.62
N ASN A 104 12.88 -12.16 13.02
CA ASN A 104 13.69 -13.26 13.56
C ASN A 104 12.95 -14.25 14.47
#